data_AF-A0A7I8C9K9-F1
#
_entry.id   AF-A0A7I8C9K9-F1
#
_cell.length_a   1.000
_cell.length_b   1.000
_cell.length_c   1.000
_cell.angle_alpha   90.00
_cell.angle_beta   90.00
_cell.angle_gamma   90.00
#
_symmetry.space_group_name_H-M   'P 1'
#
loop_
_entity.id
_entity.type
_entity.pdbx_description
1 polymer ?
#
loop_
_entity_poly.entity_id
_entity_poly.type
_entity_poly.pdbx_seq_one_letter_code
_entity_poly.pdbx_strand_id
1 'polypeptide(L)'
;MGQASVTGELVFGIGTRDNNALPARPTILVVGDRGDFTTSYKTRAMMSVIDSGSNGLFFPDASLPVQNYWFAPAAVQSLSATAFSNTGNTQSTIPFSIANASTLFNLGYAAHDNLGAPMSSMFLWGLPFFYGRDVYTALSGMQAGPQTGPYVAF
;
A
#
# COMPACT_ATOMS: atom_id res chain seq x y z
N MET A 1 -11.93 8.92 3.48
CA MET A 1 -12.99 8.75 4.49
C MET A 1 -12.28 8.36 5.78
N GLY A 2 -12.99 7.88 6.80
CA GLY A 2 -12.32 7.35 7.98
C GLY A 2 -13.30 6.66 8.91
N GLN A 3 -12.76 5.86 9.82
CA GLN A 3 -13.53 5.13 10.83
C GLN A 3 -12.89 5.27 12.21
N ALA A 4 -13.72 5.31 13.24
CA ALA A 4 -13.27 5.34 14.64
C ALA A 4 -12.49 4.07 15.03
N SER A 5 -12.80 2.93 14.39
CA SER A 5 -12.12 1.65 14.58
C SER A 5 -12.20 0.81 13.31
N VAL A 6 -11.22 -0.06 13.10
CA VAL A 6 -11.24 -1.10 12.08
C VAL A 6 -10.87 -2.43 12.73
N THR A 7 -11.31 -3.53 12.14
CA THR A 7 -10.90 -4.89 12.55
C THR A 7 -10.08 -5.52 11.44
N GLY A 8 -9.06 -6.27 11.81
CA GLY A 8 -8.22 -7.05 10.90
C GLY A 8 -7.57 -8.20 11.66
N GLU A 9 -7.02 -9.16 10.93
CA GLU A 9 -6.34 -10.33 11.51
C GLU A 9 -4.93 -10.49 10.94
N LEU A 10 -4.06 -11.11 11.74
CA LEU A 10 -2.75 -11.59 11.30
C LEU A 10 -2.80 -13.11 11.27
N VAL A 11 -2.78 -13.68 10.06
CA VAL A 11 -2.84 -15.12 9.86
C VAL A 11 -1.47 -15.63 9.39
N PHE A 12 -0.95 -16.65 10.07
CA PHE A 12 0.33 -17.24 9.72
C PHE A 12 0.18 -18.41 8.74
N GLY A 13 1.13 -18.51 7.81
CA GLY A 13 1.26 -19.63 6.88
C GLY A 13 0.31 -19.55 5.68
N ILE A 14 0.72 -18.84 4.62
CA ILE A 14 -0.07 -18.69 3.38
C ILE A 14 -0.35 -20.07 2.76
N GLY A 15 -1.63 -20.37 2.54
CA GLY A 15 -2.09 -21.62 1.91
C GLY A 15 -1.92 -22.87 2.76
N THR A 16 -1.76 -22.71 4.08
CA THR A 16 -1.69 -23.85 5.02
C THR A 16 -3.06 -24.28 5.54
N ARG A 17 -4.09 -23.44 5.34
CA ARG A 17 -5.49 -23.66 5.71
C ARG A 17 -6.41 -23.12 4.62
N ASP A 18 -7.66 -23.60 4.59
CA ASP A 18 -8.63 -23.20 3.57
C ASP A 18 -8.96 -21.70 3.60
N ASN A 19 -8.84 -21.05 4.77
CA ASN A 19 -9.14 -19.63 4.96
C ASN A 19 -7.93 -18.70 4.80
N ASN A 20 -6.78 -19.20 4.35
CA ASN A 20 -5.57 -18.38 4.14
C ASN A 20 -4.84 -18.68 2.83
N ALA A 21 -5.52 -19.37 1.91
CA ALA A 21 -5.05 -19.55 0.55
C ALA A 21 -5.08 -18.21 -0.20
N LEU A 22 -4.12 -18.01 -1.10
CA LEU A 22 -4.19 -16.91 -2.07
C LEU A 22 -5.50 -17.03 -2.88
N PRO A 23 -6.10 -15.88 -3.27
CA PRO A 23 -7.26 -15.90 -4.15
C PRO A 23 -6.90 -16.53 -5.50
N ALA A 24 -7.91 -16.92 -6.29
CA ALA A 24 -7.68 -17.61 -7.58
C ALA A 24 -6.87 -16.81 -8.60
N ARG A 25 -6.83 -15.47 -8.48
CA ARG A 25 -6.09 -14.55 -9.36
C ARG A 25 -5.42 -13.46 -8.53
N PRO A 26 -4.41 -13.79 -7.71
CA PRO A 26 -3.73 -12.80 -6.90
C PRO A 26 -2.84 -11.92 -7.79
N THR A 27 -2.71 -10.65 -7.43
CA THR A 27 -1.54 -9.90 -7.86
C THR A 27 -0.37 -10.38 -7.04
N ILE A 28 0.71 -10.81 -7.68
CA ILE A 28 1.96 -11.18 -7.02
C ILE A 28 3.04 -10.17 -7.44
N LEU A 29 3.63 -9.52 -6.45
CA LEU A 29 4.82 -8.69 -6.61
C LEU A 29 6.00 -9.43 -5.95
N VAL A 30 6.91 -9.96 -6.76
CA VAL A 30 8.21 -10.40 -6.24
C VAL A 30 8.97 -9.16 -5.81
N VAL A 31 9.48 -9.19 -4.58
CA VAL A 31 10.16 -8.06 -3.94
C VAL A 31 11.61 -8.41 -3.63
N GLY A 32 12.42 -7.43 -3.25
CA GLY A 32 13.76 -7.67 -2.73
C GLY A 32 13.74 -8.26 -1.32
N ASP A 33 14.90 -8.67 -0.80
CA ASP A 33 15.01 -9.23 0.55
C ASP A 33 14.60 -8.26 1.67
N ARG A 34 14.53 -6.96 1.37
CA ARG A 34 14.03 -5.92 2.29
C ARG A 34 12.55 -5.59 2.08
N GLY A 35 11.85 -6.34 1.22
CA GLY A 35 10.46 -6.07 0.86
C GLY A 35 10.28 -4.96 -0.17
N ASP A 36 11.37 -4.45 -0.76
CA ASP A 36 11.35 -3.33 -1.69
C ASP A 36 11.05 -3.75 -3.13
N PHE A 37 10.32 -2.89 -3.84
CA PHE A 37 9.98 -3.03 -5.26
C PHE A 37 9.90 -1.66 -5.91
N THR A 38 9.52 -1.60 -7.19
CA THR A 38 9.36 -0.32 -7.89
C THR A 38 7.90 0.09 -7.99
N THR A 39 7.58 1.35 -7.67
CA THR A 39 6.30 1.97 -8.01
C THR A 39 6.54 3.15 -8.94
N SER A 40 5.74 3.24 -10.02
CA SER A 40 5.68 4.41 -10.88
C SER A 40 4.46 5.26 -10.54
N TYR A 41 4.68 6.53 -10.26
CA TYR A 41 3.63 7.51 -10.02
C TYR A 41 3.88 8.73 -10.90
N LYS A 42 2.88 9.15 -11.70
CA LYS A 42 3.01 10.24 -12.67
C LYS A 42 4.31 10.14 -13.49
N THR A 43 4.53 8.97 -14.10
CA THR A 43 5.71 8.57 -14.90
C THR A 43 7.05 8.52 -14.17
N ARG A 44 7.10 8.88 -12.88
CA ARG A 44 8.31 8.76 -12.06
C ARG A 44 8.35 7.41 -11.37
N ALA A 45 9.31 6.57 -11.76
CA ALA A 45 9.64 5.34 -11.05
C ALA A 45 10.49 5.64 -9.80
N MET A 46 10.18 4.96 -8.70
CA MET A 46 10.91 5.09 -7.44
C MET A 46 10.86 3.77 -6.66
N MET A 47 11.80 3.62 -5.73
CA MET A 47 11.75 2.55 -4.73
C MET A 47 10.43 2.64 -3.96
N SER A 48 9.89 1.50 -3.58
CA SER A 48 8.60 1.37 -2.94
C SER A 48 8.58 0.22 -1.95
N VAL A 49 7.74 0.36 -0.92
CA VAL A 49 7.47 -0.68 0.08
C VAL A 49 5.98 -0.66 0.43
N ILE A 50 5.47 -1.82 0.84
CA ILE A 50 4.17 -1.95 1.49
C ILE A 50 4.44 -2.08 2.99
N ASP A 51 4.02 -1.07 3.76
CA ASP A 51 4.43 -0.90 5.16
C ASP A 51 3.22 -0.62 6.06
N SER A 52 2.75 -1.67 6.73
CA SER A 52 1.65 -1.59 7.69
C SER A 52 1.93 -0.70 8.90
N GLY A 53 3.19 -0.31 9.15
CA GLY A 53 3.57 0.59 10.25
C GLY A 53 3.33 2.08 9.96
N SER A 54 3.02 2.43 8.71
CA SER A 54 2.81 3.80 8.27
C SER A 54 1.32 4.14 8.19
N ASN A 55 0.88 5.21 8.87
CA ASN A 55 -0.54 5.58 8.98
C ASN A 55 -1.15 6.18 7.70
N GLY A 56 -0.36 6.52 6.70
CA GLY A 56 -0.80 7.14 5.45
C GLY A 56 0.01 6.69 4.24
N LEU A 57 -0.34 7.20 3.07
CA LEU A 57 0.45 7.04 1.85
C LEU A 57 1.53 8.12 1.78
N PHE A 58 2.79 7.75 1.51
CA PHE A 58 3.87 8.73 1.39
C PHE A 58 4.49 8.69 0.00
N PHE A 59 4.40 9.77 -0.76
CA PHE A 59 4.86 9.78 -2.15
C PHE A 59 5.12 11.21 -2.66
N PRO A 60 5.85 11.40 -3.77
CA PRO A 60 6.17 12.72 -4.26
C PRO A 60 5.06 13.26 -5.16
N ASP A 61 4.32 14.25 -4.67
CA ASP A 61 3.42 15.04 -5.51
C ASP A 61 3.40 16.51 -5.11
N ALA A 62 4.17 17.33 -5.83
CA ALA A 62 4.24 18.76 -5.61
C ALA A 62 2.99 19.52 -6.08
N SER A 63 2.08 18.88 -6.82
CA SER A 63 0.82 19.50 -7.25
C SER A 63 -0.25 19.48 -6.15
N LEU A 64 -0.07 18.67 -5.11
CA LEU A 64 -0.97 18.63 -3.96
C LEU A 64 -0.52 19.67 -2.93
N PRO A 65 -1.41 20.57 -2.47
CA PRO A 65 -1.07 21.48 -1.38
C PRO A 65 -0.78 20.68 -0.10
N VAL A 66 0.10 21.22 0.74
CA VAL A 66 0.55 20.59 1.99
C VAL A 66 0.26 21.52 3.15
N GLN A 67 -0.28 20.97 4.24
CA GLN A 67 -0.48 21.67 5.51
C GLN A 67 -0.02 20.77 6.65
N ASN A 68 0.79 21.31 7.57
CA ASN A 68 1.33 20.57 8.71
C ASN A 68 1.95 19.22 8.32
N TYR A 69 2.74 19.20 7.24
CA TYR A 69 3.40 18.01 6.67
C TYR A 69 2.49 16.97 6.00
N TRP A 70 1.18 17.21 5.88
CA TRP A 70 0.24 16.29 5.22
C TRP A 70 -0.36 16.91 3.96
N PHE A 71 -0.75 16.09 2.99
CA PHE A 71 -1.52 16.56 1.84
C PHE A 71 -2.87 17.12 2.29
N ALA A 72 -3.21 18.29 1.78
CA ALA A 72 -4.39 19.05 2.15
C ALA A 72 -5.12 19.62 0.91
N PRO A 73 -5.43 18.82 -0.12
CA PRO A 73 -6.13 19.31 -1.31
C PRO A 73 -7.51 19.89 -0.97
N ALA A 74 -7.98 20.84 -1.77
CA ALA A 74 -9.29 21.47 -1.57
C ALA A 74 -10.46 20.49 -1.82
N ALA A 75 -10.26 19.51 -2.69
CA ALA A 75 -11.19 18.42 -2.96
C ALA A 75 -10.45 17.08 -2.95
N VAL A 76 -11.17 15.98 -2.70
CA VAL A 76 -10.61 14.63 -2.74
C VAL A 76 -10.02 14.37 -4.13
N GLN A 77 -8.76 13.93 -4.17
CA GLN A 77 -8.07 13.57 -5.40
C GLN A 77 -8.15 12.07 -5.61
N SER A 78 -8.62 11.63 -6.77
CA SER A 78 -8.55 10.22 -7.20
C SER A 78 -7.29 10.03 -8.03
N LEU A 79 -6.40 9.14 -7.58
CA LEU A 79 -5.06 8.94 -8.12
C LEU A 79 -4.81 7.44 -8.34
N SER A 80 -3.73 7.12 -9.06
CA SER A 80 -3.24 5.76 -9.17
C SER A 80 -1.72 5.75 -9.33
N ALA A 81 -1.11 4.63 -8.95
CA ALA A 81 0.28 4.34 -9.18
C ALA A 81 0.44 2.89 -9.60
N THR A 82 1.45 2.59 -10.41
CA THR A 82 1.70 1.24 -10.92
C THR A 82 2.85 0.60 -10.15
N ALA A 83 2.58 -0.49 -9.46
CA ALA A 83 3.58 -1.35 -8.85
C ALA A 83 4.15 -2.32 -9.89
N PHE A 84 5.46 -2.53 -9.86
CA PHE A 84 6.18 -3.46 -10.73
C PHE A 84 6.84 -4.52 -9.87
N SER A 85 6.56 -5.78 -10.19
CA SER A 85 7.30 -6.91 -9.64
C SER A 85 8.77 -6.81 -10.06
N ASN A 86 9.71 -7.14 -9.18
CA ASN A 86 11.15 -7.09 -9.49
C ASN A 86 11.58 -8.09 -10.57
N THR A 87 10.73 -9.09 -10.87
CA THR A 87 10.87 -10.01 -12.00
C THR A 87 10.44 -9.41 -13.35
N GLY A 88 9.77 -8.24 -13.36
CA GLY A 88 9.32 -7.54 -14.56
C GLY A 88 8.10 -8.16 -15.28
N ASN A 89 7.64 -9.35 -14.87
CA ASN A 89 6.55 -10.07 -15.52
C ASN A 89 5.14 -9.65 -15.05
N THR A 90 5.04 -8.96 -13.92
CA THR A 90 3.78 -8.54 -13.31
C THR A 90 3.84 -7.07 -12.95
N GLN A 91 2.77 -6.35 -13.31
CA GLN A 91 2.53 -4.99 -12.88
C GLN A 91 1.08 -4.84 -12.45
N SER A 92 0.83 -3.97 -11.48
CA SER A 92 -0.51 -3.72 -10.96
C SER A 92 -0.73 -2.23 -10.75
N THR A 93 -1.77 -1.69 -11.39
CA THR A 93 -2.18 -0.30 -11.19
C THR A 93 -3.11 -0.23 -10.00
N ILE A 94 -2.63 0.39 -8.93
CA ILE A 94 -3.31 0.48 -7.65
C ILE A 94 -3.99 1.86 -7.58
N PRO A 95 -5.34 1.93 -7.59
CA PRO A 95 -6.05 3.18 -7.35
C PRO A 95 -5.98 3.55 -5.86
N PHE A 96 -5.92 4.85 -5.58
CA PHE A 96 -6.02 5.40 -4.23
C PHE A 96 -6.64 6.80 -4.28
N SER A 97 -6.96 7.35 -3.11
CA SER A 97 -7.40 8.74 -3.02
C SER A 97 -6.66 9.49 -1.93
N ILE A 98 -6.65 10.82 -2.04
CA ILE A 98 -6.08 11.73 -1.04
C ILE A 98 -7.12 12.78 -0.68
N ALA A 99 -7.49 12.84 0.59
CA ALA A 99 -8.36 13.87 1.13
C ALA A 99 -7.57 14.92 1.91
N ASN A 100 -8.27 15.98 2.31
CA ASN A 100 -7.71 17.02 3.14
C ASN A 100 -7.40 16.49 4.55
N ALA A 101 -6.12 16.41 4.92
CA ALA A 101 -5.71 15.88 6.22
C ALA A 101 -6.26 16.69 7.41
N SER A 102 -6.37 18.01 7.31
CA SER A 102 -6.96 18.84 8.36
C SER A 102 -8.42 18.46 8.63
N THR A 103 -9.20 18.21 7.57
CA THR A 103 -10.57 17.68 7.69
C THR A 103 -10.57 16.30 8.33
N LEU A 104 -9.68 15.40 7.90
CA LEU A 104 -9.62 14.03 8.43
C LEU A 104 -9.32 14.01 9.94
N PHE A 105 -8.30 14.75 10.38
CA PHE A 105 -7.92 14.80 11.79
C PHE A 105 -9.00 15.43 12.68
N ASN A 106 -9.76 16.40 12.17
CA ASN A 106 -10.89 16.98 12.89
C ASN A 106 -12.04 15.99 13.13
N LEU A 107 -12.11 14.86 12.40
CA LEU A 107 -13.09 13.81 12.65
C LEU A 107 -12.80 13.02 13.93
N GLY A 108 -11.55 13.05 14.44
CA GLY A 108 -11.16 12.28 15.62
C GLY A 108 -11.18 10.76 15.41
N TYR A 109 -11.08 10.30 14.16
CA TYR A 109 -11.07 8.88 13.80
C TYR A 109 -9.65 8.28 13.88
N ALA A 110 -9.58 6.97 14.09
CA ALA A 110 -8.30 6.25 14.21
C ALA A 110 -7.78 5.74 12.86
N ALA A 111 -8.67 5.45 11.90
CA ALA A 111 -8.32 4.87 10.61
C ALA A 111 -8.79 5.77 9.46
N HIS A 112 -7.86 6.13 8.57
CA HIS A 112 -8.14 6.93 7.38
C HIS A 112 -7.59 6.25 6.14
N ASP A 113 -8.46 5.93 5.19
CA ASP A 113 -8.14 5.23 3.93
C ASP A 113 -7.60 6.15 2.83
N ASN A 114 -7.47 7.44 3.11
CA ASN A 114 -7.04 8.44 2.14
C ASN A 114 -6.21 9.57 2.77
N LEU A 115 -5.52 9.26 3.86
CA LEU A 115 -4.48 10.11 4.43
C LEU A 115 -3.17 9.92 3.66
N GLY A 116 -2.45 11.00 3.39
CA GLY A 116 -1.10 10.90 2.83
C GLY A 116 -0.28 12.16 2.99
N ALA A 117 1.02 12.02 2.78
CA ALA A 117 2.02 13.07 2.97
C ALA A 117 3.11 13.02 1.87
N PRO A 118 3.79 14.15 1.62
CA PRO A 118 4.88 14.20 0.66
C PRO A 118 6.09 13.37 1.12
N MET A 119 6.67 12.60 0.21
CA MET A 119 7.97 11.95 0.38
C MET A 119 8.73 11.92 -0.93
N SER A 120 9.98 12.40 -0.94
CA SER A 120 10.71 12.63 -2.19
C SER A 120 11.48 11.40 -2.71
N SER A 121 11.84 10.45 -1.83
CA SER A 121 12.77 9.36 -2.10
C SER A 121 12.12 8.04 -2.49
N MET A 122 10.85 7.82 -2.13
CA MET A 122 10.15 6.56 -2.34
C MET A 122 8.63 6.76 -2.41
N PHE A 123 7.93 5.70 -2.80
CA PHE A 123 6.49 5.54 -2.61
C PHE A 123 6.25 4.55 -1.47
N LEU A 124 5.58 4.96 -0.41
CA LEU A 124 5.28 4.12 0.75
C LEU A 124 3.78 3.85 0.78
N TRP A 125 3.41 2.59 0.56
CA TRP A 125 2.04 2.11 0.68
C TRP A 125 1.74 1.76 2.15
N GLY A 126 1.28 2.75 2.92
CA GLY A 126 0.91 2.57 4.32
C GLY A 126 -0.46 1.90 4.53
N LEU A 127 -1.02 2.02 5.75
CA LEU A 127 -2.33 1.49 6.15
C LEU A 127 -3.47 1.73 5.14
N PRO A 128 -3.57 2.88 4.42
CA PRO A 128 -4.56 3.04 3.34
C PRO A 128 -4.56 1.93 2.29
N PHE A 129 -3.41 1.29 2.03
CA PHE A 129 -3.32 0.15 1.13
C PHE A 129 -3.96 -1.12 1.71
N PHE A 130 -3.93 -1.30 3.03
CA PHE A 130 -4.40 -2.51 3.71
C PHE A 130 -5.91 -2.51 3.96
N TYR A 131 -6.53 -1.33 4.11
CA TYR A 131 -7.96 -1.28 4.42
C TYR A 131 -8.80 -1.90 3.29
N GLY A 132 -9.57 -2.93 3.64
CA GLY A 132 -10.40 -3.69 2.71
C GLY A 132 -9.62 -4.66 1.80
N ARG A 133 -8.36 -4.99 2.14
CA ARG A 133 -7.54 -5.94 1.38
C ARG A 133 -6.98 -7.03 2.28
N ASP A 134 -6.94 -8.24 1.76
CA ASP A 134 -6.03 -9.27 2.26
C ASP A 134 -4.66 -9.02 1.65
N VAL A 135 -3.66 -8.77 2.50
CA VAL A 135 -2.27 -8.56 2.07
C VAL A 135 -1.42 -9.71 2.59
N TYR A 136 -0.81 -10.44 1.66
CA TYR A 136 -0.03 -11.63 1.94
C TYR A 136 1.46 -11.29 1.83
N THR A 137 2.24 -11.62 2.85
CA THR A 137 3.71 -11.44 2.83
C THR A 137 4.39 -12.79 2.96
N ALA A 138 5.09 -13.21 1.91
CA ALA A 138 5.91 -14.41 1.93
C ALA A 138 7.36 -14.06 2.24
N LEU A 139 7.95 -14.72 3.23
CA LEU A 139 9.34 -14.52 3.63
C LEU A 139 10.31 -15.17 2.64
N SER A 140 11.52 -14.60 2.55
CA SER A 140 12.58 -15.09 1.66
C SER A 140 12.87 -16.58 1.91
N GLY A 141 12.92 -17.37 0.83
CA GLY A 141 13.19 -18.81 0.89
C GLY A 141 12.03 -19.71 1.37
N MET A 142 10.88 -19.13 1.76
CA MET A 142 9.74 -19.90 2.23
C MET A 142 8.76 -20.21 1.09
N GLN A 143 8.41 -21.49 0.91
CA GLN A 143 7.31 -21.89 0.01
C GLN A 143 5.99 -21.37 0.60
N ALA A 144 5.27 -20.55 -0.16
CA ALA A 144 4.02 -19.94 0.24
C ALA A 144 3.08 -19.92 -0.97
N GLY A 145 2.03 -20.74 -0.97
CA GLY A 145 1.20 -20.93 -2.16
C GLY A 145 2.00 -21.50 -3.34
N PRO A 146 1.85 -20.97 -4.58
CA PRO A 146 2.44 -21.54 -5.78
C PRO A 146 3.93 -21.22 -5.98
N GLN A 147 4.55 -20.39 -5.15
CA GLN A 147 5.92 -19.92 -5.34
C GLN A 147 6.67 -19.72 -4.01
N THR A 148 8.00 -19.66 -4.10
CA THR A 148 8.90 -19.34 -2.98
C THR A 148 9.04 -17.82 -2.85
N GLY A 149 9.02 -17.29 -1.62
CA GLY A 149 9.26 -15.88 -1.33
C GLY A 149 10.70 -15.41 -1.61
N PRO A 150 10.98 -14.10 -1.55
CA PRO A 150 10.09 -13.07 -0.99
C PRO A 150 9.12 -12.47 -2.01
N TYR A 151 7.86 -12.33 -1.62
CA TYR A 151 6.84 -11.64 -2.41
C TYR A 151 5.78 -11.01 -1.51
N VAL A 152 5.09 -10.00 -2.05
CA VAL A 152 3.81 -9.52 -1.52
C VAL A 152 2.71 -9.87 -2.52
N ALA A 153 1.57 -10.33 -2.04
CA ALA A 153 0.40 -10.58 -2.85
C ALA A 153 -0.86 -9.96 -2.26
N PHE A 154 -1.84 -9.68 -3.12
CA PHE A 154 -3.13 -9.08 -2.78
C PHE A 154 -4.14 -9.25 -3.93
#